data_AF-A0A1B9MTC0-F1
#
_entry.id   AF-A0A1B9MTC0-F1
#
_cell.length_a   1.000
_cell.length_b   1.000
_cell.length_c   1.000
_cell.angle_alpha   90.00
_cell.angle_beta   90.00
_cell.angle_gamma   90.00
#
_symmetry.space_group_name_H-M   'P 1'
#
loop_
_entity.id
_entity.type
_entity.pdbx_description
1 polymer ?
#
loop_
_entity_poly.entity_id
_entity_poly.type
_entity_poly.pdbx_seq_one_letter_code
_entity_poly.pdbx_strand_id
1 'polypeptide(L)'
;MEQHFNHTVGQVAANNIYNIYIELINKKLDISELSSQHLLLAIDYIKQENKLIIRKKFCNLPAIAILIISLAIFSIAAMNWYFMASGGFLNHNRVFSGDTFFLIMISALILITILIRFLCIKTKYLHPILSENNRVIYELELEIEKRKLRGEK
;
A
#
# COMPACT_ATOMS: atom_id res chain seq x y z
N MET A 1 -34.95 -13.12 -1.98
CA MET A 1 -34.52 -13.99 -3.10
C MET A 1 -33.65 -13.22 -4.11
N GLU A 2 -34.01 -11.99 -4.53
CA GLU A 2 -33.19 -11.19 -5.46
C GLU A 2 -31.79 -10.83 -4.95
N GLN A 3 -31.63 -10.48 -3.67
CA GLN A 3 -30.30 -10.16 -3.11
C GLN A 3 -29.35 -11.36 -3.12
N HIS A 4 -29.86 -12.58 -2.88
CA HIS A 4 -29.07 -13.79 -2.91
C HIS A 4 -28.68 -14.16 -4.35
N PHE A 5 -29.60 -13.98 -5.31
CA PHE A 5 -29.34 -14.21 -6.73
C PHE A 5 -28.31 -13.22 -7.29
N ASN A 6 -28.43 -11.93 -6.96
CA ASN A 6 -27.45 -10.92 -7.35
C ASN A 6 -26.08 -11.17 -6.72
N HIS A 7 -26.03 -11.70 -5.49
CA HIS A 7 -24.78 -12.06 -4.85
C HIS A 7 -24.10 -13.26 -5.53
N THR A 8 -24.86 -14.29 -5.91
CA THR A 8 -24.32 -15.46 -6.63
C THR A 8 -23.88 -15.10 -8.04
N VAL A 9 -24.66 -14.31 -8.78
CA VAL A 9 -24.32 -13.83 -10.13
C VAL A 9 -23.08 -12.92 -10.08
N GLY A 10 -22.99 -12.04 -9.08
CA GLY A 10 -21.80 -11.21 -8.86
C GLY A 10 -20.54 -12.02 -8.54
N GLN A 11 -20.67 -13.11 -7.77
CA GLN A 11 -19.56 -14.01 -7.48
C GLN A 11 -19.09 -14.80 -8.71
N VAL A 12 -20.01 -15.28 -9.55
CA VAL A 12 -19.66 -15.99 -10.79
C VAL A 12 -18.99 -15.04 -11.79
N ALA A 13 -19.50 -13.82 -11.94
CA ALA A 13 -18.88 -12.79 -12.78
C ALA A 13 -17.48 -12.41 -12.27
N ALA A 14 -17.30 -12.26 -10.97
CA ALA A 14 -16.00 -11.97 -10.37
C ALA A 14 -14.99 -13.11 -10.57
N ASN A 15 -15.42 -14.37 -10.43
CA ASN A 15 -14.57 -15.54 -10.68
C ASN A 15 -14.15 -15.64 -12.16
N ASN A 16 -15.06 -15.32 -13.10
CA ASN A 16 -14.72 -15.31 -14.52
C ASN A 16 -13.69 -14.22 -14.85
N ILE A 17 -13.84 -13.02 -14.29
CA ILE A 17 -12.85 -11.93 -14.48
C ILE A 17 -11.50 -12.29 -13.84
N TYR A 18 -11.51 -12.93 -12.68
CA TYR A 18 -10.30 -13.42 -12.03
C TYR A 18 -9.57 -14.48 -12.88
N ASN A 19 -10.30 -15.42 -13.48
CA ASN A 19 -9.71 -16.43 -14.35
C ASN A 19 -9.10 -15.80 -15.60
N ILE A 20 -9.80 -14.85 -16.24
CA ILE A 20 -9.28 -14.07 -17.37
C ILE A 20 -7.98 -13.35 -16.96
N TYR A 21 -7.95 -12.72 -15.78
CA TYR A 21 -6.76 -12.07 -15.25
C TYR A 21 -5.57 -13.03 -15.09
N ILE A 22 -5.78 -14.20 -14.49
CA ILE A 22 -4.74 -15.20 -14.28
C ILE A 22 -4.22 -15.76 -15.61
N GLU A 23 -5.09 -15.98 -16.59
CA GLU A 23 -4.70 -16.48 -17.90
C GLU A 23 -3.95 -15.43 -18.73
N LEU A 24 -4.31 -14.14 -18.60
CA LEU A 24 -3.58 -13.01 -19.19
C LEU A 24 -2.16 -12.88 -18.62
N ILE A 25 -1.99 -12.96 -17.29
CA ILE A 25 -0.65 -12.93 -16.67
C ILE A 25 0.20 -14.11 -17.15
N ASN A 26 -0.40 -15.30 -17.21
CA ASN A 26 0.30 -16.50 -17.66
C ASN A 26 0.52 -16.55 -19.18
N LYS A 27 0.09 -15.53 -19.93
CA LYS A 27 0.15 -15.46 -21.40
C LYS A 27 -0.50 -16.66 -22.10
N LYS A 28 -1.55 -17.20 -21.50
CA LYS A 28 -2.30 -18.36 -22.01
C LYS A 28 -3.56 -17.98 -22.77
N LEU A 29 -3.95 -16.70 -22.69
CA LEU A 29 -5.13 -16.16 -23.34
C LEU A 29 -4.73 -15.19 -24.45
N ASP A 30 -5.31 -15.35 -25.63
CA ASP A 30 -5.19 -14.36 -26.69
C ASP A 30 -6.15 -13.19 -26.43
N ILE A 31 -5.60 -11.99 -26.30
CA ILE A 31 -6.35 -10.76 -26.01
C ILE A 31 -7.37 -10.47 -27.13
N SER A 32 -7.09 -10.90 -28.37
CA SER A 32 -7.96 -10.68 -29.52
C SER A 32 -9.29 -11.45 -29.43
N GLU A 33 -9.35 -12.54 -28.66
CA GLU A 33 -10.55 -13.37 -28.49
C GLU A 33 -11.55 -12.80 -27.46
N LEU A 34 -11.10 -11.89 -26.60
CA LEU A 34 -11.95 -11.27 -25.58
C LEU A 34 -12.89 -10.22 -26.17
N SER A 35 -14.11 -10.09 -25.64
CA SER A 35 -14.98 -8.96 -26.02
C SER A 35 -14.52 -7.64 -25.39
N SER A 36 -14.86 -6.50 -26.01
CA SER A 36 -14.51 -5.16 -25.52
C SER A 36 -14.93 -4.90 -24.07
N GLN A 37 -16.08 -5.47 -23.65
CA GLN A 37 -16.56 -5.38 -22.27
C GLN A 37 -15.68 -6.17 -21.29
N HIS A 38 -15.23 -7.37 -21.66
CA HIS A 38 -14.33 -8.16 -20.82
C HIS A 38 -12.96 -7.52 -20.68
N LEU A 39 -12.45 -6.88 -21.74
CA LEU A 39 -11.20 -6.11 -21.69
C LEU A 39 -11.28 -4.96 -20.67
N LEU A 40 -12.36 -4.17 -20.70
CA LEU A 40 -12.57 -3.08 -19.75
C LEU A 40 -12.70 -3.57 -18.31
N LEU A 41 -13.49 -4.63 -18.09
CA LEU A 41 -13.67 -5.23 -16.77
C LEU A 41 -12.35 -5.80 -16.22
N ALA A 42 -11.53 -6.42 -17.06
CA ALA A 42 -10.20 -6.90 -16.67
C ALA A 42 -9.27 -5.74 -16.30
N ILE A 43 -9.24 -4.65 -17.08
CA ILE A 43 -8.44 -3.45 -16.75
C ILE A 43 -8.86 -2.88 -15.39
N ASP A 44 -10.15 -2.70 -15.16
CA ASP A 44 -10.66 -2.15 -13.90
C ASP A 44 -10.33 -3.06 -12.72
N TYR A 45 -10.45 -4.38 -12.89
CA TYR A 45 -10.08 -5.36 -11.89
C TYR A 45 -8.59 -5.27 -11.53
N ILE A 46 -7.69 -5.24 -12.53
CA ILE A 46 -6.24 -5.14 -12.30
C ILE A 46 -5.88 -3.81 -11.62
N LYS A 47 -6.52 -2.70 -12.01
CA LYS A 47 -6.34 -1.39 -11.38
C LYS A 47 -6.80 -1.41 -9.90
N GLN A 48 -7.91 -2.07 -9.59
CA GLN A 48 -8.39 -2.24 -8.22
C GLN A 48 -7.46 -3.13 -7.38
N GLU A 49 -6.99 -4.25 -7.93
CA GLU A 49 -6.00 -5.12 -7.28
C GLU A 49 -4.70 -4.36 -7.00
N ASN A 50 -4.17 -3.59 -7.97
CA ASN A 50 -3.00 -2.73 -7.76
C ASN A 50 -3.24 -1.74 -6.62
N LYS A 51 -4.41 -1.10 -6.56
CA LYS A 51 -4.77 -0.18 -5.48
C LYS A 51 -4.85 -0.89 -4.13
N LEU A 52 -5.38 -2.11 -4.07
CA LEU A 52 -5.43 -2.94 -2.86
C LEU A 52 -4.04 -3.38 -2.41
N ILE A 53 -3.19 -3.82 -3.34
CA ILE A 53 -1.80 -4.22 -3.09
C ILE A 53 -1.01 -3.03 -2.53
N ILE A 54 -1.13 -1.86 -3.16
CA ILE A 54 -0.51 -0.62 -2.70
C ILE A 54 -1.06 -0.27 -1.31
N ARG A 55 -2.38 -0.27 -1.11
CA ARG A 55 -2.99 0.05 0.19
C ARG A 55 -2.52 -0.91 1.28
N LYS A 56 -2.58 -2.23 1.08
CA LYS A 56 -2.18 -3.23 2.09
C LYS A 56 -0.68 -3.16 2.41
N LYS A 57 0.17 -2.89 1.42
CA LYS A 57 1.63 -2.96 1.60
C LYS A 57 2.31 -1.62 1.91
N PHE A 58 1.73 -0.49 1.46
CA PHE A 58 2.21 0.86 1.73
C PHE A 58 1.37 1.65 2.76
N CYS A 59 0.25 1.13 3.28
CA CYS A 59 -0.53 1.88 4.26
C CYS A 59 0.36 2.36 5.41
N ASN A 60 0.51 3.69 5.44
CA ASN A 60 0.91 4.49 6.58
C ASN A 60 2.27 4.17 7.19
N LEU A 61 3.20 3.51 6.51
CA LEU A 61 4.53 3.27 7.05
C LEU A 61 5.27 4.57 7.47
N PRO A 62 5.28 5.63 6.63
CA PRO A 62 5.81 6.93 7.04
C PRO A 62 4.99 7.59 8.15
N ALA A 63 3.66 7.46 8.10
CA ALA A 63 2.77 8.07 9.10
C ALA A 63 2.86 7.39 10.47
N ILE A 64 3.04 6.07 10.52
CA ILE A 64 3.26 5.28 11.74
C ILE A 64 4.63 5.63 12.33
N ALA A 65 5.66 5.78 11.49
CA ALA A 65 6.98 6.22 11.93
C ALA A 65 6.93 7.60 12.59
N ILE A 66 6.28 8.56 11.93
CA ILE A 66 6.06 9.91 12.46
C ILE A 66 5.27 9.84 13.78
N LEU A 67 4.19 9.04 13.83
CA LEU A 67 3.38 8.87 15.04
C LEU A 67 4.19 8.31 16.21
N ILE A 68 5.06 7.32 15.99
CA ILE A 68 5.93 6.76 17.03
C ILE A 68 6.92 7.81 17.54
N ILE A 69 7.54 8.59 16.64
CA ILE A 69 8.46 9.66 17.02
C ILE A 69 7.73 10.74 17.82
N SER A 70 6.55 11.17 17.37
CA SER A 70 5.72 12.15 18.09
C SER A 70 5.30 11.65 19.46
N LEU A 71 4.92 10.38 19.60
CA LEU A 71 4.54 9.78 20.88
C LEU A 71 5.72 9.70 21.84
N ALA A 72 6.92 9.40 21.35
CA ALA A 72 8.14 9.38 22.15
C ALA A 72 8.47 10.78 22.70
N ILE A 73 8.42 11.81 21.83
CA ILE A 73 8.64 13.20 22.24
C ILE A 73 7.61 13.62 23.30
N PHE A 74 6.33 13.32 23.05
CA PHE A 74 5.24 13.66 23.97
C PHE A 74 5.38 12.98 25.34
N SER A 75 5.72 11.68 25.35
CA SER A 75 5.90 10.91 26.60
C SER A 75 7.02 11.50 27.46
N ILE A 76 8.11 11.92 26.84
CA ILE A 76 9.25 12.52 27.55
C ILE A 76 8.91 13.93 28.05
N ALA A 77 8.17 14.72 27.26
CA ALA A 77 7.66 16.01 27.71
C ALA A 77 6.71 15.87 28.91
N ALA A 78 5.82 14.87 28.91
CA ALA A 78 4.91 14.57 30.01
C ALA A 78 5.65 14.13 31.28
N MET A 79 6.67 13.27 31.16
CA MET A 79 7.51 12.87 32.30
C MET A 79 8.24 14.06 32.92
N ASN A 80 8.75 14.98 32.10
CA ASN A 80 9.40 16.20 32.59
C ASN A 80 8.42 17.14 33.31
N TRP A 81 7.23 17.32 32.75
CA TRP A 81 6.19 18.12 33.37
C TRP A 81 5.80 17.55 34.75
N TYR A 82 5.60 16.23 34.82
CA TYR A 82 5.33 15.54 36.08
C TYR A 82 6.44 15.75 37.11
N PHE A 83 7.71 15.62 36.71
CA PHE A 83 8.86 15.83 37.59
C PHE A 83 8.97 17.26 38.13
N MET A 84 8.63 18.26 37.30
CA MET A 84 8.55 19.65 37.72
C MET A 84 7.38 19.89 38.69
N ALA A 85 6.21 19.30 38.42
CA ALA A 85 5.02 19.45 39.24
C ALA A 85 5.13 18.71 40.60
N SER A 86 5.87 17.60 40.67
CA SER A 86 6.04 16.81 41.89
C SER A 86 7.11 17.35 42.85
N GLY A 87 7.60 18.59 42.67
CA GLY A 87 8.54 19.23 43.58
C GLY A 87 9.99 18.74 43.48
N GLY A 88 10.34 17.98 42.44
CA GLY A 88 11.69 17.41 42.23
C GLY A 88 12.80 18.44 41.90
N PHE A 89 12.54 19.74 42.00
CA PHE A 89 13.44 20.82 41.61
C PHE A 89 14.73 20.90 42.45
N LEU A 90 14.73 20.29 43.65
CA LEU A 90 15.89 20.26 44.55
C LEU A 90 16.93 19.18 44.21
N ASN A 91 16.60 18.20 43.36
CA ASN A 91 17.55 17.20 42.86
C ASN A 91 17.89 17.50 41.39
N HIS A 92 19.14 17.87 41.12
CA HIS A 92 19.67 18.31 39.83
C HIS A 92 19.60 17.30 38.66
N ASN A 93 18.96 16.15 38.82
CA ASN A 93 18.76 15.19 37.73
C ASN A 93 17.57 15.60 36.87
N ARG A 94 17.75 16.63 36.04
CA ARG A 94 16.82 16.92 34.95
C ARG A 94 16.75 15.69 34.05
N VAL A 95 15.57 15.10 33.92
CA VAL A 95 15.29 14.02 32.97
C VAL A 95 15.45 14.52 31.51
N PHE A 96 15.42 15.84 31.27
CA PHE A 96 15.89 16.45 30.04
C PHE A 96 17.28 17.06 30.22
N SER A 97 18.30 16.22 30.04
CA SER A 97 19.70 16.63 29.86
C SER A 97 20.09 16.52 28.38
N GLY A 98 21.23 17.11 27.99
CA GLY A 98 21.79 16.92 26.64
C GLY A 98 21.96 15.43 26.29
N ASP A 99 22.28 14.59 27.28
CA ASP A 99 22.45 13.14 27.11
C ASP A 99 21.13 12.44 26.75
N THR A 100 20.02 12.85 27.35
CA THR A 100 18.70 12.29 27.00
C THR A 100 18.24 12.70 25.61
N PHE A 101 18.53 13.94 25.17
CA PHE A 101 18.29 14.35 23.79
C PHE A 101 19.14 13.54 22.80
N PHE A 102 20.41 13.31 23.14
CA PHE A 102 21.33 12.52 22.33
C PHE A 102 20.87 11.06 22.20
N LEU A 103 20.39 10.43 23.28
CA LEU A 103 19.80 9.09 23.26
C LEU A 103 18.52 9.03 22.41
N ILE A 104 17.64 10.04 22.51
CA ILE A 104 16.43 10.12 21.66
C ILE A 104 16.84 10.23 20.20
N MET A 105 17.81 11.08 19.87
CA MET A 105 18.30 11.26 18.49
C MET A 105 18.90 9.96 17.94
N ILE A 106 19.74 9.26 18.70
CA ILE A 106 20.31 7.97 18.28
C ILE A 106 19.20 6.93 18.08
N SER A 107 18.27 6.82 19.02
CA SER A 107 17.16 5.88 18.91
C SER A 107 16.27 6.18 17.69
N ALA A 108 16.01 7.45 17.39
CA ALA A 108 15.29 7.87 16.20
C ALA A 108 16.06 7.52 14.91
N LEU A 109 17.37 7.76 14.85
CA LEU A 109 18.20 7.39 13.69
C LEU A 109 18.19 5.88 13.43
N ILE A 110 18.27 5.06 14.48
CA ILE A 110 18.16 3.60 14.37
C ILE A 110 16.77 3.20 13.86
N LEU A 111 15.72 3.79 14.42
CA LEU A 111 14.33 3.50 14.02
C LEU A 111 14.10 3.86 12.55
N ILE A 112 14.56 5.04 12.12
CA ILE A 112 14.50 5.51 10.72
C ILE A 112 15.23 4.52 9.81
N THR A 113 16.42 4.06 10.19
CA THR A 113 17.21 3.11 9.39
C THR A 113 16.50 1.78 9.22
N ILE A 114 15.88 1.27 10.30
CA ILE A 114 15.08 0.04 10.27
C ILE A 114 13.85 0.20 9.37
N LEU A 115 13.15 1.33 9.51
CA LEU A 115 12.00 1.70 8.67
C LEU A 115 12.37 1.78 7.19
N ILE A 116 13.48 2.43 6.85
CA ILE A 116 13.98 2.53 5.46
C ILE A 116 14.29 1.13 4.92
N ARG A 117 14.99 0.29 5.68
CA ARG A 117 15.27 -1.09 5.24
C ARG A 117 13.99 -1.89 5.02
N PHE A 118 13.02 -1.79 5.92
CA PHE A 118 11.74 -2.48 5.78
C PHE A 118 10.94 -1.97 4.57
N LEU A 119 10.94 -0.66 4.32
CA LEU A 119 10.37 -0.03 3.12
C LEU A 119 11.07 -0.53 1.86
N CYS A 120 12.40 -0.53 1.80
CA CYS A 120 13.17 -1.03 0.67
C CYS A 120 12.90 -2.51 0.37
N ILE A 121 12.80 -3.35 1.39
CA ILE A 121 12.47 -4.77 1.21
C ILE A 121 11.06 -4.90 0.65
N LYS A 122 10.08 -4.18 1.21
CA LYS A 122 8.69 -4.22 0.72
C LYS A 122 8.55 -3.69 -0.71
N THR A 123 9.24 -2.61 -1.08
CA THR A 123 9.20 -2.05 -2.43
C THR A 123 9.85 -2.98 -3.46
N LYS A 124 10.95 -3.66 -3.10
CA LYS A 124 11.64 -4.61 -3.99
C LYS A 124 10.73 -5.72 -4.50
N TYR A 125 9.85 -6.25 -3.66
CA TYR A 125 8.89 -7.29 -4.07
C TYR A 125 7.63 -6.73 -4.73
N LEU A 126 7.36 -5.44 -4.59
CA LEU A 126 6.17 -4.81 -5.14
C LEU A 126 6.37 -4.32 -6.56
N HIS A 127 7.54 -3.77 -6.85
CA HIS A 127 7.91 -3.25 -8.16
C HIS A 127 7.71 -4.26 -9.29
N PRO A 128 8.17 -5.53 -9.21
CA PRO A 128 7.94 -6.50 -10.28
C PRO A 128 6.46 -6.80 -10.49
N ILE A 129 5.67 -6.97 -9.41
CA ILE A 129 4.24 -7.26 -9.47
C ILE A 129 3.47 -6.10 -10.13
N LEU A 130 3.75 -4.86 -9.71
CA LEU A 130 3.12 -3.67 -10.28
C LEU A 130 3.55 -3.44 -11.73
N SER A 131 4.82 -3.70 -12.05
CA SER A 131 5.33 -3.59 -13.41
C SER A 131 4.66 -4.59 -14.35
N GLU A 132 4.44 -5.83 -13.90
CA GLU A 132 3.78 -6.88 -14.68
C GLU A 132 2.30 -6.55 -14.89
N ASN A 133 1.59 -6.17 -13.83
CA ASN A 133 0.19 -5.73 -13.92
C ASN A 133 0.03 -4.50 -14.84
N ASN A 134 0.93 -3.52 -14.77
CA ASN A 134 0.88 -2.34 -15.63
C ASN A 134 1.16 -2.67 -17.10
N ARG A 135 2.04 -3.64 -17.37
CA ARG A 135 2.28 -4.13 -18.72
C ARG A 135 1.03 -4.79 -19.30
N VAL A 136 0.35 -5.64 -18.53
CA VAL A 136 -0.91 -6.28 -18.95
C VAL A 136 -1.98 -5.22 -19.20
N ILE A 137 -2.13 -4.22 -18.32
CA ILE A 137 -3.04 -3.09 -18.55
C ILE A 137 -2.74 -2.39 -19.87
N TYR A 138 -1.47 -2.10 -20.15
CA TYR A 138 -1.07 -1.44 -21.40
C TYR A 138 -1.41 -2.29 -22.64
N GLU A 139 -1.15 -3.60 -22.62
CA GLU A 139 -1.49 -4.51 -23.72
C GLU A 139 -3.00 -4.56 -23.96
N LEU A 140 -3.82 -4.54 -22.91
CA LEU A 140 -5.29 -4.48 -22.99
C LEU A 140 -5.79 -3.14 -23.54
N GLU A 141 -5.23 -2.02 -23.06
CA GLU A 141 -5.59 -0.67 -23.51
C GLU A 141 -5.24 -0.46 -24.99
N LEU A 142 -4.07 -0.98 -25.42
CA LEU A 142 -3.63 -0.96 -26.82
C LEU A 142 -4.60 -1.73 -27.73
N GLU A 143 -5.09 -2.90 -27.29
CA GLU A 143 -6.03 -3.68 -28.09
C GLU A 143 -7.38 -2.98 -28.23
N ILE A 144 -7.87 -2.35 -27.16
CA ILE A 144 -9.08 -1.51 -27.22
C ILE A 144 -8.89 -0.37 -28.23
N GLU A 145 -7.73 0.29 -28.23
CA GLU A 145 -7.43 1.37 -29.16
C GLU A 145 -7.36 0.88 -30.62
N LYS A 146 -6.75 -0.28 -30.87
CA LYS A 146 -6.75 -0.90 -32.21
C LYS A 146 -8.14 -1.23 -32.71
N ARG A 147 -9.04 -1.72 -31.85
CA ARG A 147 -10.44 -2.01 -32.22
C ARG A 147 -11.20 -0.74 -32.57
N LYS A 148 -11.01 0.33 -31.80
CA LYS A 148 -11.55 1.67 -32.12
C LYS A 148 -11.08 2.16 -33.49
N LEU A 149 -9.79 2.02 -33.79
CA LEU A 149 -9.22 2.40 -35.08
C LEU A 149 -9.75 1.55 -36.25
N ARG A 150 -10.12 0.29 -35.99
CA ARG A 150 -10.75 -0.63 -36.96
C ARG A 150 -12.27 -0.45 -37.09
N GLY A 151 -12.89 0.39 -36.27
CA GLY A 151 -14.34 0.59 -36.27
C GLY A 151 -15.13 -0.57 -35.65
N GLU A 152 -14.45 -1.46 -34.92
CA GLU A 152 -15.06 -2.58 -34.19
C GLU A 152 -15.67 -2.05 -32.88
N LYS A 153 -16.90 -2.46 -32.57
CA LYS A 153 -17.61 -2.12 -31.32
C LYS A 153 -17.36 -3.19 -30.25
#